data_AF-A0A3C0GAK3-F1
#
_entry.id   AF-A0A3C0GAK3-F1
#
_cell.length_a   1.000
_cell.length_b   1.000
_cell.length_c   1.000
_cell.angle_alpha   90.00
_cell.angle_beta   90.00
_cell.angle_gamma   90.00
#
_symmetry.space_group_name_H-M   'P 1'
#
loop_
_entity.id
_entity.type
_entity.pdbx_description
1 polymer ?
#
loop_
_entity_poly.entity_id
_entity_poly.type
_entity_poly.pdbx_seq_one_letter_code
_entity_poly.pdbx_strand_id
1 'polypeptide(L)' 'MNIKHLKENNETYISHLKFAGSIGLGFLYRSAFFLVHGFLPMVEIPKHLNLDATYDWLKKAKDHTDKRKN' A
#
# COMPACT_ATOMS: atom_id res chain seq x y z
N MET A 1 0.97 -19.82 -0.53
CA MET A 1 1.67 -18.87 0.37
C MET A 1 2.63 -19.69 1.24
N ASN A 2 3.95 -19.50 1.08
CA ASN A 2 4.95 -20.38 1.69
C ASN A 2 5.22 -19.94 3.15
N ILE A 3 4.98 -20.84 4.10
CA ILE A 3 5.15 -20.59 5.54
C ILE A 3 6.63 -20.28 5.87
N LYS A 4 7.58 -20.69 5.00
CA LYS A 4 9.00 -20.35 5.11
C LYS A 4 9.25 -18.83 5.19
N HIS A 5 8.58 -18.03 4.38
CA HIS A 5 8.75 -16.57 4.37
C HIS A 5 8.32 -15.88 5.68
N LEU A 6 7.33 -16.44 6.38
CA LEU A 6 6.89 -15.92 7.68
C LEU A 6 7.91 -16.25 8.77
N LYS A 7 8.45 -17.47 8.73
CA LYS A 7 9.45 -17.96 9.67
C LYS A 7 10.81 -17.24 9.50
N GLU A 8 11.19 -16.93 8.27
CA GLU A 8 12.42 -16.19 7.93
C GLU A 8 12.41 -14.73 8.41
N ASN A 9 11.23 -14.10 8.48
CA ASN A 9 11.08 -12.70 8.90
C ASN A 9 10.55 -12.56 10.34
N ASN A 10 10.46 -13.66 11.10
CA ASN A 10 9.88 -13.70 12.45
C ASN A 10 8.50 -13.00 12.57
N GLU A 11 7.71 -13.05 11.50
CA GLU A 11 6.41 -12.37 11.43
C GLU A 11 5.25 -13.36 11.59
N THR A 12 4.21 -12.94 12.30
CA THR A 12 2.97 -13.69 12.39
C THR A 12 2.19 -13.66 11.06
N TYR A 13 1.42 -14.71 10.77
CA TYR A 13 0.51 -14.70 9.62
C TYR A 13 -0.43 -13.48 9.64
N ILE A 14 -0.88 -13.09 10.83
CA ILE A 14 -1.77 -11.94 11.04
C ILE A 14 -1.08 -10.62 10.68
N SER A 15 0.16 -10.39 11.12
CA SER A 15 0.90 -9.17 10.78
C SER A 15 1.17 -9.06 9.28
N HIS A 16 1.45 -10.20 8.63
CA HIS A 16 1.70 -10.25 7.20
C HIS A 16 0.43 -9.99 6.38
N LEU A 17 -0.69 -10.61 6.79
CA LEU A 17 -1.99 -10.40 6.18
C LEU A 17 -2.47 -8.95 6.38
N LYS A 18 -2.28 -8.37 7.56
CA LYS A 18 -2.59 -6.96 7.83
C LYS A 18 -1.77 -6.04 6.93
N PHE A 19 -0.46 -6.26 6.81
CA PHE A 19 0.39 -5.46 5.95
C PHE A 19 -0.04 -5.54 4.48
N ALA A 20 -0.12 -6.77 3.92
CA ALA A 20 -0.52 -6.98 2.53
C ALA A 20 -1.93 -6.45 2.25
N GLY A 21 -2.86 -6.65 3.19
CA GLY A 21 -4.23 -6.13 3.12
C GLY A 21 -4.27 -4.61 3.12
N SER A 22 -3.52 -3.94 4.01
CA SER A 22 -3.43 -2.48 4.04
C SER A 22 -2.84 -1.91 2.74
N ILE A 23 -1.83 -2.57 2.16
CA ILE A 23 -1.27 -2.17 0.87
C ILE A 23 -2.28 -2.35 -0.26
N GLY A 24 -2.88 -3.54 -0.37
CA GLY A 24 -3.82 -3.87 -1.44
C GLY A 24 -5.07 -2.98 -1.41
N LEU A 25 -5.70 -2.82 -0.24
CA LEU A 25 -6.85 -1.94 -0.07
C LEU A 25 -6.48 -0.47 -0.32
N GLY A 26 -5.28 -0.05 0.13
CA GLY A 26 -4.77 1.30 -0.11
C GLY A 26 -4.59 1.62 -1.58
N PHE A 27 -4.13 0.65 -2.39
CA PHE A 27 -4.05 0.77 -3.84
C PHE A 27 -5.43 0.78 -4.49
N LEU A 28 -6.32 -0.15 -4.15
CA LEU A 28 -7.67 -0.19 -4.71
C LEU A 28 -8.39 1.15 -4.52
N TYR A 29 -8.32 1.71 -3.32
CA TYR A 29 -8.91 3.00 -3.00
C TYR A 29 -8.33 4.13 -3.87
N ARG A 30 -7.00 4.26 -3.95
CA ARG A 30 -6.34 5.31 -4.75
C ARG A 30 -6.60 5.14 -6.25
N SER A 31 -6.49 3.93 -6.76
CA SER A 31 -6.78 3.61 -8.17
C SER A 31 -8.21 3.97 -8.54
N ALA A 32 -9.18 3.77 -7.66
CA ALA A 32 -10.56 4.19 -7.92
C ALA A 32 -10.67 5.71 -8.17
N PHE A 33 -9.95 6.55 -7.41
CA PHE A 33 -9.93 8.00 -7.65
C PHE A 33 -9.27 8.37 -8.98
N PHE A 34 -8.16 7.71 -9.34
CA PHE A 34 -7.53 7.95 -10.64
C PHE A 34 -8.41 7.52 -11.80
N LEU A 35 -9.12 6.40 -11.67
CA LEU A 35 -10.08 5.96 -12.68
C LEU A 35 -11.23 6.96 -12.81
N VAL A 36 -11.85 7.36 -11.70
CA VAL A 36 -12.93 8.36 -11.69
C VAL A 36 -12.46 9.67 -12.30
N HIS A 37 -11.27 10.18 -11.94
CA HIS A 37 -10.69 11.38 -12.53
C HIS A 37 -10.42 11.22 -14.04
N GLY A 38 -9.98 10.04 -14.48
CA GLY A 38 -9.79 9.74 -15.91
C GLY A 38 -11.09 9.77 -16.71
N PHE A 39 -12.22 9.34 -16.13
CA PHE A 39 -13.55 9.44 -16.74
C PHE A 39 -14.18 10.83 -16.59
N LEU A 40 -13.91 11.51 -15.47
CA LEU A 40 -14.48 12.80 -15.08
C LEU A 40 -13.34 13.76 -14.65
N PRO A 41 -12.65 14.40 -15.60
CA PRO A 41 -11.48 15.22 -15.29
C PRO A 41 -11.79 16.47 -14.47
N MET A 42 -13.07 16.88 -14.39
CA MET A 42 -13.52 17.97 -13.51
C MET A 42 -13.51 17.59 -12.02
N VAL A 43 -13.48 16.29 -11.69
CA VAL A 43 -13.36 15.83 -10.30
C VAL A 43 -11.90 15.85 -9.92
N GLU A 44 -11.49 16.85 -9.14
CA GLU A 44 -10.11 16.95 -8.65
C GLU A 44 -9.76 15.75 -7.75
N ILE A 45 -8.56 15.20 -7.94
CA ILE A 45 -8.04 14.15 -7.06
C ILE A 45 -7.68 14.79 -5.71
N PRO A 46 -8.19 14.28 -4.58
CA PRO A 46 -7.81 14.77 -3.26
C PRO A 46 -6.28 14.74 -3.10
N LYS A 47 -5.69 15.81 -2.55
CA LYS A 47 -4.22 15.96 -2.44
C LYS A 47 -3.50 14.77 -1.77
N HIS A 48 -4.16 14.09 -0.84
CA HIS A 48 -3.60 12.93 -0.12
C HIS A 48 -3.69 11.61 -0.92
N LEU A 49 -4.35 11.61 -2.08
CA LEU A 49 -4.53 10.47 -2.99
C LEU A 49 -3.89 10.71 -4.36
N ASN A 50 -3.28 11.88 -4.58
CA ASN A 50 -2.54 12.15 -5.81
C ASN A 50 -1.30 11.26 -5.93
N LEU A 51 -0.59 11.38 -7.05
CA LEU A 51 0.49 10.47 -7.38
C LEU A 51 1.67 10.60 -6.40
N ASP A 52 2.04 11.84 -6.07
CA ASP A 52 3.13 12.12 -5.13
C ASP A 52 2.83 11.58 -3.72
N ALA A 53 1.62 11.84 -3.20
CA ALA A 53 1.19 11.32 -1.91
C ALA A 53 1.11 9.80 -1.88
N THR A 54 0.72 9.18 -3.01
CA THR A 54 0.71 7.72 -3.18
C THR A 54 2.14 7.15 -3.14
N TYR A 55 3.07 7.79 -3.84
CA TYR A 55 4.48 7.41 -3.84
C TYR A 55 5.08 7.52 -2.43
N ASP A 56 4.87 8.65 -1.74
CA ASP A 56 5.37 8.87 -0.38
C ASP A 56 4.81 7.85 0.61
N TRP A 57 3.53 7.53 0.51
CA TRP A 57 2.90 6.50 1.33
C TRP A 57 3.52 5.12 1.09
N LEU A 58 3.72 4.73 -0.18
CA LEU A 58 4.33 3.45 -0.53
C LEU A 58 5.78 3.36 -0.07
N LYS A 59 6.55 4.45 -0.23
CA LYS A 59 7.93 4.54 0.23
C LYS A 59 8.02 4.33 1.75
N LYS A 60 7.18 5.01 2.53
CA LYS A 60 7.11 4.80 4.00
C LYS A 60 6.78 3.36 4.37
N ALA A 61 5.87 2.71 3.63
CA ALA A 61 5.52 1.32 3.88
C ALA A 61 6.66 0.33 3.53
N LYS A 62 7.40 0.62 2.46
CA LYS A 62 8.63 -0.12 2.11
C LYS A 62 9.70 0.06 3.18
N ASP A 63 10.00 1.29 3.59
CA ASP A 63 11.01 1.58 4.62
C ASP A 63 10.68 0.89 5.95
N HIS A 64 9.40 0.85 6.34
CA HIS A 64 8.95 0.12 7.53
C HIS A 64 9.15 -1.40 7.41
N THR A 65 9.11 -1.94 6.20
CA THR A 65 9.35 -3.37 5.96
C THR A 65 10.84 -3.68 5.93
N ASP A 66 11.65 -2.82 5.31
CA ASP A 66 13.10 -3.00 5.25
C ASP A 66 13.73 -2.88 6.65
N LYS A 67 13.23 -1.97 7.51
CA LYS A 67 13.64 -1.86 8.92
C LYS A 67 13.27 -3.06 9.80
N ARG A 68 12.27 -3.86 9.41
CA ARG A 68 11.89 -5.09 10.14
C ARG A 68 12.75 -6.29 9.78
N LYS A 69 13.49 -6.21 8.66
CA LYS A 69 14.36 -7.28 8.16
C LYS A 69 15.80 -7.19 8.67
N ASN A 70 16.19 -6.05 9.25
CA ASN A 70 17.49 -5.80 9.89
C ASN A 70 17.35 -5.85 11.41
#